data_AF-A0A1L3ZB80-F1
#
_entry.id   AF-A0A1L3ZB80-F1
#
_cell.length_a   1.000
_cell.length_b   1.000
_cell.length_c   1.000
_cell.angle_alpha   90.00
_cell.angle_beta   90.00
_cell.angle_gamma   90.00
#
_symmetry.space_group_name_H-M   'P 1'
#
loop_
_entity.id
_entity.type
_entity.pdbx_description
1 polymer ?
#
loop_
_entity_poly.entity_id
_entity_poly.type
_entity_poly.pdbx_seq_one_letter_code
_entity_poly.pdbx_strand_id
1 'polypeptide(L)'
;MTLSELIEALENATRPDREIDAQIWLLLTEGATRSTSHIVSATNAWPHFDIDETRDSSGRLITVPAYTASVDAAMDLAVAKVDDGATDIEVAYRSVDGNPHGRAEICGPTVFGMAKSKTPAMALVLATLKAIQAKLADAALRDQGTAPQEPRP
;
A
#
# COMPACT_ATOMS: atom_id res chain seq x y z
N MET A 1 9.54 7.76 -1.44
CA MET A 1 8.13 8.19 -1.42
C MET A 1 7.60 7.97 -0.02
N THR A 2 6.92 8.96 0.56
CA THR A 2 6.23 8.84 1.85
C THR A 2 4.85 8.22 1.68
N LEU A 3 4.20 7.82 2.79
CA LEU A 3 2.83 7.31 2.77
C LEU A 3 1.84 8.33 2.18
N SER A 4 1.98 9.61 2.54
CA SER A 4 1.11 10.68 2.03
C SER A 4 1.30 10.90 0.53
N GLU A 5 2.55 10.93 0.04
CA GLU A 5 2.85 11.06 -1.38
C GLU A 5 2.28 9.89 -2.20
N LEU A 6 2.32 8.67 -1.64
CA LEU A 6 1.77 7.48 -2.29
C LEU A 6 0.23 7.50 -2.34
N ILE A 7 -0.41 7.95 -1.26
CA ILE A 7 -1.87 8.17 -1.22
C ILE A 7 -2.28 9.17 -2.31
N GLU A 8 -1.59 10.31 -2.39
CA GLU A 8 -1.86 11.34 -3.40
C GLU A 8 -1.63 10.82 -4.83
N ALA A 9 -0.56 10.07 -5.06
CA ALA A 9 -0.30 9.44 -6.36
C ALA A 9 -1.43 8.49 -6.76
N LEU A 10 -1.93 7.66 -5.84
CA LEU A 10 -3.01 6.71 -6.09
C LEU A 10 -4.38 7.38 -6.27
N GLU A 11 -4.64 8.50 -5.58
CA GLU A 11 -5.84 9.32 -5.77
C GLU A 11 -5.91 9.92 -7.19
N ASN A 12 -4.77 10.32 -7.73
CA ASN A 12 -4.65 10.90 -9.07
C ASN A 12 -4.49 9.85 -10.18
N ALA A 13 -4.23 8.59 -9.84
CA ALA A 13 -4.04 7.52 -10.80
C ALA A 13 -5.33 7.21 -11.56
N THR A 14 -5.23 7.15 -12.90
CA THR A 14 -6.38 6.89 -13.78
C THR A 14 -6.51 5.42 -14.19
N ARG A 15 -5.51 4.61 -13.88
CA ARG A 15 -5.41 3.19 -14.23
C ARG A 15 -4.48 2.47 -13.23
N PRO A 16 -4.49 1.12 -13.20
CA PRO A 16 -3.49 0.36 -12.47
C PRO A 16 -2.06 0.71 -12.90
N ASP A 17 -1.14 0.73 -11.96
CA ASP A 17 0.24 1.16 -12.16
C ASP A 17 1.21 0.30 -11.35
N ARG A 18 2.16 -0.32 -12.07
CA ARG A 18 3.17 -1.20 -11.49
C ARG A 18 4.24 -0.47 -10.70
N GLU A 19 4.49 0.79 -11.02
CA GLU A 19 5.39 1.62 -10.22
C GLU A 19 4.76 1.90 -8.85
N ILE A 20 3.46 2.24 -8.83
CA ILE A 20 2.71 2.42 -7.58
C ILE A 20 2.72 1.11 -6.77
N ASP A 21 2.50 -0.04 -7.41
CA ASP A 21 2.56 -1.35 -6.74
C ASP A 21 3.93 -1.59 -6.06
N ALA A 22 5.03 -1.25 -6.73
CA ALA A 22 6.38 -1.36 -6.18
C ALA A 22 6.62 -0.40 -5.01
N GLN A 23 6.14 0.84 -5.10
CA GLN A 23 6.24 1.80 -3.99
C GLN A 23 5.42 1.35 -2.78
N ILE A 24 4.23 0.77 -2.98
CA ILE A 24 3.44 0.14 -1.91
C ILE A 24 4.25 -0.97 -1.23
N TRP A 25 4.86 -1.85 -2.02
CA TRP A 25 5.68 -2.94 -1.49
C TRP A 25 6.82 -2.43 -0.62
N LEU A 26 7.61 -1.49 -1.15
CA LEU A 26 8.78 -0.93 -0.47
C LEU A 26 8.41 -0.19 0.81
N LEU A 27 7.27 0.51 0.81
CA LEU A 27 6.83 1.26 1.98
C LEU A 27 6.30 0.35 3.10
N LEU A 28 5.61 -0.74 2.75
CA LEU A 28 4.87 -1.56 3.72
C LEU A 28 5.59 -2.87 4.08
N THR A 29 6.65 -3.24 3.39
CA THR A 29 7.43 -4.46 3.65
C THR A 29 8.77 -4.09 4.25
N GLU A 30 8.92 -4.31 5.56
CA GLU A 30 10.17 -4.06 6.26
C GLU A 30 11.32 -4.84 5.63
N GLY A 31 12.46 -4.16 5.40
CA GLY A 31 13.65 -4.77 4.82
C GLY A 31 13.57 -5.04 3.30
N ALA A 32 12.46 -4.74 2.64
CA ALA A 32 12.39 -4.81 1.19
C ALA A 32 13.32 -3.77 0.54
N THR A 33 13.93 -4.16 -0.58
CA THR A 33 14.83 -3.29 -1.33
C THR A 33 14.48 -3.27 -2.80
N ARG A 34 14.88 -2.19 -3.48
CA ARG A 34 14.80 -2.07 -4.93
C ARG A 34 16.09 -1.49 -5.46
N SER A 35 16.61 -2.07 -6.53
CA SER A 35 17.86 -1.67 -7.15
C SER A 35 17.85 -1.99 -8.64
N THR A 36 18.66 -1.26 -9.41
CA THR A 36 18.89 -1.57 -10.81
C THR A 36 20.16 -2.40 -10.95
N SER A 37 20.04 -3.60 -11.53
CA SER A 37 21.19 -4.41 -11.93
C SER A 37 21.57 -4.12 -13.38
N HIS A 38 22.81 -3.71 -13.59
CA HIS A 38 23.37 -3.45 -14.92
C HIS A 38 23.99 -4.74 -15.47
N ILE A 39 23.34 -5.38 -16.44
CA ILE A 39 23.79 -6.64 -17.02
C ILE A 39 24.62 -6.37 -18.27
N VAL A 40 25.88 -6.79 -18.21
CA VAL A 40 26.86 -6.67 -19.30
C VAL A 40 27.25 -8.07 -19.78
N SER A 41 27.14 -8.31 -21.09
CA SER A 41 27.60 -9.56 -21.69
C SER A 41 29.12 -9.63 -21.70
N ALA A 42 29.71 -10.61 -21.02
CA ALA A 42 31.16 -10.81 -21.04
C ALA A 42 31.73 -11.03 -22.46
N THR A 43 30.92 -11.55 -23.38
CA THR A 43 31.30 -11.87 -24.77
C THR A 43 30.69 -10.95 -25.83
N ASN A 44 29.97 -9.89 -25.42
CA ASN A 44 29.13 -9.08 -26.32
C ASN A 44 28.11 -9.89 -27.16
N ALA A 45 27.67 -11.07 -26.68
CA ALA A 45 26.65 -11.87 -27.36
C ALA A 45 25.25 -11.21 -27.33
N TRP A 46 25.02 -10.26 -26.42
CA TRP A 46 23.81 -9.45 -26.36
C TRP A 46 24.12 -8.03 -25.85
N PRO A 47 23.25 -7.05 -26.17
CA PRO A 47 23.36 -5.67 -25.67
C PRO A 47 23.33 -5.61 -24.14
N HIS A 48 23.83 -4.51 -23.59
CA HIS A 48 23.66 -4.22 -22.16
C HIS A 48 22.18 -3.95 -21.88
N PHE A 49 21.70 -4.41 -20.73
CA PHE A 49 20.36 -4.11 -20.28
C PHE A 49 20.31 -3.99 -18.77
N ASP A 50 19.36 -3.19 -18.32
CA ASP A 50 19.13 -2.92 -16.91
C ASP A 50 17.92 -3.75 -16.45
N ILE A 51 18.08 -4.41 -15.30
CA ILE A 51 16.99 -5.12 -14.62
C ILE A 51 16.61 -4.33 -13.39
N ASP A 52 15.34 -3.97 -13.29
CA ASP A 52 14.76 -3.45 -12.07
C ASP A 52 14.45 -4.61 -11.12
N GLU A 53 15.21 -4.71 -10.04
CA GLU A 53 15.10 -5.78 -9.07
C GLU A 53 14.40 -5.28 -7.82
N THR A 54 13.26 -5.89 -7.48
CA THR A 54 12.67 -5.77 -6.15
C THR A 54 12.94 -7.05 -5.36
N ARG A 55 13.42 -6.89 -4.13
CA ARG A 55 13.75 -8.00 -3.23
C ARG A 55 12.93 -7.90 -1.94
N ASP A 56 12.56 -9.06 -1.39
CA ASP A 56 11.91 -9.15 -0.08
C ASP A 56 12.93 -9.01 1.07
N SER A 57 12.45 -9.12 2.31
CA SER A 57 13.27 -9.00 3.51
C SER A 57 14.36 -10.08 3.65
N SER A 58 14.23 -11.21 2.94
CA SER A 58 15.26 -12.25 2.89
C SER A 58 16.32 -11.98 1.82
N GLY A 59 16.16 -10.92 1.04
CA GLY A 59 17.00 -10.60 -0.11
C GLY A 59 16.65 -11.39 -1.37
N ARG A 60 15.55 -12.15 -1.36
CA ARG A 60 15.12 -12.93 -2.54
C ARG A 60 14.51 -12.01 -3.58
N LEU A 61 14.85 -12.23 -4.85
CA LEU A 61 14.21 -11.55 -5.99
C LEU A 61 12.74 -11.98 -6.09
N ILE A 62 11.84 -11.01 -6.17
CA ILE A 62 10.40 -11.24 -6.23
C ILE A 62 9.75 -10.52 -7.41
N THR A 63 8.55 -10.96 -7.75
CA THR A 63 7.60 -10.16 -8.51
C THR A 63 6.65 -9.51 -7.53
N VAL A 64 6.61 -8.19 -7.51
CA VAL A 64 5.69 -7.43 -6.66
C VAL A 64 4.24 -7.81 -7.01
N PRO A 65 3.35 -8.07 -6.03
CA PRO A 65 1.94 -8.34 -6.33
C PRO A 65 1.26 -7.17 -7.08
N ALA A 66 0.22 -7.48 -7.84
CA ALA A 66 -0.50 -6.48 -8.66
C ALA A 66 -1.62 -5.78 -7.88
N TYR A 67 -1.25 -5.07 -6.81
CA TYR A 67 -2.17 -4.43 -5.88
C TYR A 67 -3.20 -3.54 -6.57
N THR A 68 -2.78 -2.70 -7.52
CA THR A 68 -3.68 -1.77 -8.21
C THR A 68 -4.54 -2.44 -9.29
N ALA A 69 -4.21 -3.65 -9.72
CA ALA A 69 -4.89 -4.35 -10.82
C ALA A 69 -5.72 -5.57 -10.36
N SER A 70 -5.40 -6.17 -9.21
CA SER A 70 -6.03 -7.38 -8.69
C SER A 70 -6.69 -7.11 -7.34
N VAL A 71 -7.99 -7.37 -7.26
CA VAL A 71 -8.74 -7.27 -5.99
C VAL A 71 -8.20 -8.26 -4.97
N ASP A 72 -7.81 -9.47 -5.39
CA ASP A 72 -7.26 -10.49 -4.49
C ASP A 72 -5.94 -10.02 -3.88
N ALA A 73 -5.02 -9.49 -4.69
CA ALA A 73 -3.75 -8.96 -4.18
C ALA A 73 -3.97 -7.76 -3.24
N ALA A 74 -4.92 -6.89 -3.55
CA ALA A 74 -5.29 -5.77 -2.69
C ALA A 74 -5.93 -6.23 -1.38
N MET A 75 -6.73 -7.30 -1.41
CA MET A 75 -7.34 -7.91 -0.23
C MET A 75 -6.28 -8.55 0.67
N ASP A 76 -5.37 -9.33 0.10
CA ASP A 76 -4.24 -9.92 0.84
C ASP A 76 -3.41 -8.84 1.54
N LEU A 77 -3.16 -7.72 0.85
CA LEU A 77 -2.48 -6.56 1.44
C LEU A 77 -3.28 -5.95 2.61
N ALA A 78 -4.59 -5.73 2.43
CA ALA A 78 -5.45 -5.16 3.45
C ALA A 78 -5.45 -6.04 4.70
N VAL A 79 -5.78 -7.34 4.56
CA VAL A 79 -5.77 -8.29 5.67
C VAL A 79 -4.41 -8.31 6.37
N ALA A 80 -3.31 -8.35 5.64
CA ALA A 80 -1.97 -8.41 6.24
C ALA A 80 -1.57 -7.15 7.02
N LYS A 81 -2.18 -5.99 6.76
CA LYS A 81 -1.74 -4.70 7.31
C LYS A 81 -2.72 -4.06 8.27
N VAL A 82 -4.01 -4.29 8.10
CA VAL A 82 -5.05 -3.60 8.87
C VAL A 82 -5.95 -4.53 9.68
N ASP A 83 -6.04 -5.82 9.36
CA ASP A 83 -6.89 -6.74 10.12
C ASP A 83 -6.27 -7.07 11.48
N ASP A 84 -6.97 -6.69 12.55
CA ASP A 84 -6.64 -6.96 13.95
C ASP A 84 -7.54 -8.03 14.59
N GLY A 85 -8.35 -8.74 13.78
CA GLY A 85 -9.27 -9.80 14.21
C GLY A 85 -10.72 -9.36 14.40
N ALA A 86 -11.01 -8.06 14.25
CA ALA A 86 -12.36 -7.50 14.30
C ALA A 86 -12.60 -6.45 13.19
N THR A 87 -12.05 -6.69 11.99
CA THR A 87 -12.15 -5.77 10.85
C THR A 87 -13.15 -6.29 9.81
N ASP A 88 -14.02 -5.40 9.32
CA ASP A 88 -14.87 -5.60 8.16
C ASP A 88 -14.26 -4.88 6.95
N ILE A 89 -14.18 -5.57 5.81
CA ILE A 89 -13.56 -5.08 4.58
C ILE A 89 -14.56 -5.27 3.44
N GLU A 90 -15.12 -4.16 2.97
CA GLU A 90 -16.08 -4.13 1.88
C GLU A 90 -15.45 -3.55 0.62
N VAL A 91 -15.71 -4.20 -0.52
CA VAL A 91 -15.27 -3.75 -1.84
C VAL A 91 -16.43 -3.84 -2.81
N ALA A 92 -16.67 -2.75 -3.53
CA ALA A 92 -17.76 -2.68 -4.50
C ALA A 92 -17.31 -2.04 -5.81
N TYR A 93 -17.83 -2.58 -6.90
CA TYR A 93 -17.97 -1.86 -8.16
C TYR A 93 -19.27 -1.06 -8.12
N ARG A 94 -19.20 0.25 -8.38
CA ARG A 94 -20.37 1.13 -8.44
C ARG A 94 -20.42 1.82 -9.79
N SER A 95 -21.62 2.02 -10.30
CA SER A 95 -21.88 2.89 -11.44
C SER A 95 -22.94 3.91 -11.04
N VAL A 96 -22.63 5.19 -11.18
CA VAL A 96 -23.53 6.31 -10.90
C VAL A 96 -23.57 7.17 -12.14
N ASP A 97 -24.76 7.35 -12.72
CA ASP A 97 -24.98 8.10 -13.96
C ASP A 97 -24.07 7.65 -15.11
N GLY A 98 -23.82 6.34 -15.21
CA GLY A 98 -22.97 5.74 -16.23
C GLY A 98 -21.46 5.86 -15.99
N ASN A 99 -21.03 6.41 -14.85
CA ASN A 99 -19.62 6.55 -14.50
C ASN A 99 -19.19 5.44 -13.51
N PRO A 100 -18.52 4.38 -13.99
CA PRO A 100 -18.07 3.30 -13.13
C PRO A 100 -16.87 3.72 -12.26
N HIS A 101 -16.87 3.26 -11.02
CA HIS A 101 -15.77 3.45 -10.07
C HIS A 101 -15.74 2.32 -9.03
N GLY A 102 -14.57 2.09 -8.46
CA GLY A 102 -14.42 1.30 -7.25
C GLY A 102 -14.77 2.10 -6.00
N ARG A 103 -15.36 1.43 -5.02
CA ARG A 103 -15.46 1.90 -3.64
C ARG A 103 -14.91 0.81 -2.73
N ALA A 104 -14.16 1.19 -1.71
CA ALA A 104 -13.82 0.31 -0.62
C ALA A 104 -14.00 1.01 0.73
N GLU A 105 -14.34 0.20 1.73
CA GLU A 105 -14.45 0.59 3.12
C GLU A 105 -13.82 -0.50 3.99
N ILE A 106 -13.03 -0.06 4.96
CA ILE A 106 -12.38 -0.88 5.97
C ILE A 106 -12.80 -0.28 7.29
N CYS A 107 -13.49 -1.03 8.14
CA CYS A 107 -13.93 -0.55 9.43
C CYS A 107 -13.69 -1.60 10.52
N GLY A 108 -13.24 -1.14 11.67
CA GLY A 108 -13.02 -1.95 12.86
C GLY A 108 -12.89 -1.05 14.09
N PRO A 109 -12.78 -1.62 15.29
CA PRO A 109 -12.69 -0.85 16.53
C PRO A 109 -11.51 0.13 16.58
N THR A 110 -10.43 -0.19 15.87
CA THR A 110 -9.18 0.59 15.88
C THR A 110 -8.72 1.06 14.50
N VAL A 111 -9.52 0.80 13.46
CA VAL A 111 -9.13 1.06 12.09
C VAL A 111 -10.31 1.57 11.27
N PHE A 112 -10.06 2.61 10.49
CA PHE A 112 -11.03 3.13 9.54
C PHE A 112 -10.34 3.62 8.28
N GLY A 113 -10.81 3.17 7.13
CA GLY A 113 -10.36 3.62 5.82
C GLY A 113 -11.49 3.56 4.81
N MET A 114 -11.71 4.64 4.07
CA MET A 114 -12.70 4.66 3.01
C MET A 114 -12.14 5.38 1.79
N ALA A 115 -12.37 4.81 0.61
CA ALA A 115 -11.90 5.41 -0.62
C ALA A 115 -12.80 5.09 -1.83
N LYS A 116 -12.69 5.93 -2.84
CA LYS A 116 -13.17 5.68 -4.20
C LYS A 116 -12.00 5.81 -5.16
N SER A 117 -11.98 5.00 -6.20
CA SER A 117 -10.97 5.10 -7.26
C SER A 117 -11.52 4.54 -8.58
N LYS A 118 -10.73 4.54 -9.64
CA LYS A 118 -11.14 4.08 -10.97
C LYS A 118 -11.48 2.60 -11.02
N THR A 119 -10.86 1.78 -10.17
CA THR A 119 -11.14 0.35 -10.06
C THR A 119 -11.39 -0.06 -8.60
N PRO A 120 -12.10 -1.17 -8.35
CA PRO A 120 -12.26 -1.71 -7.00
C PRO A 120 -10.93 -2.00 -6.30
N ALA A 121 -9.94 -2.57 -7.00
CA ALA A 121 -8.62 -2.88 -6.45
C ALA A 121 -7.89 -1.60 -5.99
N MET A 122 -7.85 -0.56 -6.83
CA MET A 122 -7.26 0.73 -6.46
C MET A 122 -7.98 1.38 -5.28
N ALA A 123 -9.32 1.28 -5.22
CA ALA A 123 -10.08 1.80 -4.09
C ALA A 123 -9.74 1.07 -2.79
N LEU A 124 -9.58 -0.26 -2.83
CA LEU A 124 -9.19 -1.05 -1.66
C LEU A 124 -7.79 -0.72 -1.17
N VAL A 125 -6.81 -0.63 -2.08
CA VAL A 125 -5.45 -0.20 -1.72
C VAL A 125 -5.48 1.19 -1.08
N LEU A 126 -6.21 2.14 -1.67
CA LEU A 126 -6.30 3.49 -1.14
C LEU A 126 -6.96 3.55 0.25
N ALA A 127 -8.04 2.80 0.46
CA ALA A 127 -8.67 2.66 1.77
C ALA A 127 -7.70 2.07 2.80
N THR A 128 -6.92 1.06 2.40
CA THR A 128 -5.89 0.41 3.24
C THR A 128 -4.80 1.40 3.65
N LEU A 129 -4.24 2.17 2.70
CA LEU A 129 -3.20 3.15 3.01
C LEU A 129 -3.70 4.26 3.94
N LYS A 130 -4.95 4.73 3.74
CA LYS A 130 -5.58 5.71 4.64
C LYS A 130 -5.82 5.15 6.04
N ALA A 131 -6.26 3.90 6.15
CA ALA A 131 -6.39 3.20 7.42
C ALA A 131 -5.05 3.09 8.17
N ILE A 132 -3.97 2.74 7.47
CA ILE A 132 -2.61 2.70 8.03
C ILE A 132 -2.20 4.10 8.51
N GLN A 133 -2.42 5.13 7.69
CA GLN A 133 -2.08 6.52 8.05
C GLN A 133 -2.81 6.97 9.31
N ALA A 134 -4.11 6.69 9.42
CA ALA A 134 -4.90 7.01 10.61
C ALA A 134 -4.37 6.28 11.86
N LYS A 135 -4.06 4.99 11.75
CA LYS A 135 -3.50 4.18 12.85
C LYS A 135 -2.16 4.73 13.36
N LEU A 136 -1.29 5.17 12.45
CA LEU A 136 -0.02 5.80 12.80
C LEU A 136 -0.20 7.15 13.49
N ALA A 137 -1.15 7.96 13.04
CA ALA A 137 -1.48 9.24 13.67
C ALA A 137 -2.02 9.04 15.10
N ASP A 138 -2.91 8.06 15.30
CA ASP A 138 -3.48 7.73 16.61
C ASP A 138 -2.41 7.22 17.58
N ALA A 139 -1.49 6.38 17.12
CA ALA A 139 -0.37 5.91 17.93
C ALA A 139 0.52 7.07 18.40
N ALA A 140 0.85 7.99 17.49
CA ALA A 140 1.67 9.17 17.81
C ALA A 140 1.00 10.09 18.86
N LEU A 141 -0.33 10.22 18.82
CA LEU A 141 -1.08 11.00 19.82
C LEU A 141 -1.07 10.35 21.21
N ARG A 142 -1.13 9.01 21.29
CA ARG A 142 -1.07 8.29 22.57
C ARG A 142 0.28 8.44 23.25
N ASP A 143 1.38 8.38 22.47
CA ASP A 143 2.73 8.52 23.00
C ASP A 143 3.00 9.94 23.56
N GLN A 144 2.32 10.96 23.03
CA GLN A 144 2.38 12.34 23.54
C GLN A 144 1.56 12.57 24.81
N GLY A 145 0.59 11.69 25.11
CA GLY A 145 -0.32 11.81 26.27
C GLY A 145 0.22 11.22 27.58
N THR A 146 1.31 10.46 27.54
CA THR A 146 1.99 9.87 28.72
C THR A 146 3.06 10.81 29.30
N ALA A 147 2.67 11.99 29.75
CA ALA A 147 3.50 12.71 30.73
C ALA A 147 3.33 12.02 32.11
N PRO A 148 4.41 11.73 32.86
CA PRO A 148 4.27 11.21 34.21
C PRO A 148 3.50 12.24 35.05
N GLN A 149 2.36 11.82 35.63
CA GLN A 149 1.70 12.66 36.63
C GLN A 149 2.68 12.84 37.79
N GLU A 150 3.15 14.07 37.99
CA GLU A 150 3.91 14.42 39.18
C GLU A 150 3.08 14.03 40.42
N PRO A 151 3.69 13.38 41.42
CA PRO A 151 2.98 13.04 42.64
C PRO A 151 2.49 14.34 43.29
N ARG A 152 1.17 14.44 43.48
CA ARG A 152 0.58 15.59 44.17
C ARG A 152 1.11 15.66 45.62
N PRO A 153 1.45 16.86 46.12
CA PRO A 153 1.93 17.07 47.48
C PRO A 153 0.86 16.77 48.54
#